data_AF-A0AAU7WR68-F1
#
_entry.id   AF-A0AAU7WR68-F1
#
_cell.length_a   1.000
_cell.length_b   1.000
_cell.length_c   1.000
_cell.angle_alpha   90.00
_cell.angle_beta   90.00
_cell.angle_gamma   90.00
#
_symmetry.space_group_name_H-M   'P 1'
#
loop_
_entity.id
_entity.type
_entity.pdbx_description
1 polymer ?
#
loop_
_entity_poly.entity_id
_entity_poly.type
_entity_poly.pdbx_seq_one_letter_code
_entity_poly.pdbx_strand_id
1 'polypeptide(L)'
;MEMLKKECVASVTLYDLRVSEGELMVFADCIDIVIKNFSDTAIAENTVCESKDELSFYFDEIKELLKGMVRQEYLPERFKEGR
;
A
#
# COMPACT_ATOMS: atom_id res chain seq x y z
N MET A 1 -2.47 -5.23 12.86
CA MET A 1 -2.24 -3.78 12.83
C MET A 1 -2.47 -3.27 14.23
N GLU A 2 -1.45 -2.65 14.81
CA GLU A 2 -1.43 -2.08 16.15
C GLU A 2 -0.96 -0.63 16.04
N MET A 3 -1.69 0.30 16.66
CA MET A 3 -1.31 1.72 16.68
C MET A 3 -0.29 1.96 17.79
N LEU A 4 0.92 2.38 17.39
CA LEU A 4 2.02 2.67 18.32
C LEU A 4 2.01 4.14 18.75
N LYS A 5 1.72 5.04 17.81
CA LYS A 5 1.67 6.48 18.02
C LYS A 5 0.65 7.12 17.08
N LYS A 6 0.07 8.23 17.52
CA LYS A 6 -0.66 9.17 16.67
C LYS A 6 -0.23 10.60 16.98
N GLU A 7 -0.08 11.42 15.96
CA GLU A 7 0.21 12.85 16.14
C GLU A 7 -0.49 13.70 15.09
N CYS A 8 -0.77 14.96 15.42
CA CYS A 8 -1.34 15.93 14.49
C CYS A 8 -0.29 16.98 14.16
N VAL A 9 0.10 17.07 12.89
CA VAL A 9 1.08 18.03 12.38
C VAL A 9 0.44 18.81 11.23
N ALA A 10 0.36 20.14 11.35
CA ALA A 10 -0.22 21.01 10.32
C ALA A 10 -1.61 20.54 9.82
N SER A 11 -2.50 20.15 10.76
CA SER A 11 -3.84 19.61 10.50
C SER A 11 -3.89 18.25 9.80
N VAL A 12 -2.75 17.57 9.66
CA VAL A 12 -2.65 16.19 9.15
C VAL A 12 -2.44 15.25 10.34
N THR A 13 -3.26 14.20 10.43
CA THR A 13 -3.07 13.14 11.42
C THR A 13 -2.12 12.10 10.86
N LEU A 14 -0.97 11.92 11.50
CA LEU A 14 0.01 10.89 11.20
C LEU A 14 -0.13 9.73 12.20
N TYR A 15 0.05 8.51 11.70
CA TYR A 15 -0.05 7.29 12.47
C TYR A 15 1.24 6.48 12.34
N ASP A 16 1.80 6.06 13.48
CA ASP A 16 2.82 5.02 13.49
C ASP A 16 2.12 3.70 13.78
N LEU A 17 2.19 2.78 12.83
CA LEU A 17 1.51 1.50 12.88
C LEU A 17 2.53 0.36 12.88
N ARG A 18 2.32 -0.64 13.74
CA ARG A 18 2.92 -1.96 13.58
C ARG A 18 1.98 -2.82 12.76
N VAL A 19 2.48 -3.33 11.65
CA VAL A 19 1.76 -4.23 10.74
C VAL A 19 2.57 -5.49 10.51
N SER A 20 1.89 -6.61 10.32
CA SER A 20 2.53 -7.85 9.87
C SER A 20 2.79 -7.80 8.36
N GLU A 21 3.71 -8.65 7.89
CA GLU A 21 3.97 -8.86 6.48
C GLU A 21 2.70 -9.27 5.72
N GLY A 22 1.86 -10.11 6.34
CA GLY A 22 0.60 -10.56 5.75
C GLY A 22 -0.40 -9.42 5.57
N GLU A 23 -0.46 -8.47 6.51
CA GLU A 23 -1.30 -7.29 6.38
C GLU A 23 -0.82 -6.36 5.26
N LEU A 24 0.49 -6.15 5.13
CA LEU A 24 1.06 -5.40 4.01
C LEU A 24 0.75 -6.05 2.66
N MET A 25 0.84 -7.39 2.57
CA MET A 25 0.49 -8.11 1.35
C MET A 25 -1.00 -7.94 0.98
N VAL A 26 -1.90 -7.98 1.97
CA VAL A 26 -3.33 -7.72 1.72
C VAL A 26 -3.56 -6.30 1.22
N PHE A 27 -2.90 -5.29 1.80
CA PHE A 27 -3.01 -3.92 1.29
C PHE A 27 -2.50 -3.78 -0.14
N ALA A 28 -1.34 -4.38 -0.45
CA ALA A 28 -0.80 -4.40 -1.80
C ALA A 28 -1.77 -5.05 -2.79
N ASP A 29 -2.30 -6.23 -2.47
CA ASP A 29 -3.25 -6.95 -3.33
C ASP A 29 -4.54 -6.15 -3.55
N CYS A 30 -5.07 -5.48 -2.51
CA CYS A 30 -6.24 -4.63 -2.65
C CYS A 30 -6.00 -3.45 -3.59
N ILE A 31 -4.85 -2.77 -3.49
CA ILE A 31 -4.52 -1.65 -4.38
C ILE A 31 -4.34 -2.15 -5.82
N ASP A 32 -3.65 -3.27 -6.01
CA ASP A 32 -3.46 -3.90 -7.32
C ASP A 32 -4.80 -4.28 -7.99
N ILE A 33 -5.75 -4.82 -7.22
CA ILE A 33 -7.12 -5.09 -7.69
C ILE A 33 -7.79 -3.79 -8.15
N VAL A 34 -7.67 -2.70 -7.39
CA VAL A 34 -8.29 -1.42 -7.76
C VAL A 34 -7.69 -0.89 -9.06
N ILE A 35 -6.35 -0.82 -9.15
CA ILE A 35 -5.64 -0.35 -10.34
C ILE A 35 -6.03 -1.15 -11.60
N LYS A 36 -6.16 -2.47 -11.47
CA LYS A 36 -6.47 -3.37 -12.59
C LYS A 36 -7.93 -3.29 -13.06
N ASN A 37 -8.87 -3.08 -12.15
CA ASN A 37 -10.29 -3.28 -12.45
C ASN A 37 -11.09 -1.97 -12.61
N PHE A 38 -10.58 -0.84 -12.14
CA PHE A 38 -11.33 0.43 -12.16
C PHE A 38 -10.71 1.42 -13.15
N SER A 39 -11.51 2.35 -13.66
CA SER A 39 -11.04 3.50 -14.44
C SER A 39 -10.54 4.61 -13.51
N ASP A 40 -9.76 5.57 -14.01
CA ASP A 40 -9.34 6.74 -13.22
C ASP A 40 -10.54 7.51 -12.67
N THR A 41 -11.60 7.69 -13.47
CA THR A 41 -12.84 8.32 -13.01
C THR A 41 -13.47 7.56 -11.84
N ALA A 42 -13.55 6.22 -11.92
CA ALA A 42 -14.11 5.43 -10.83
C ALA A 42 -13.21 5.46 -9.59
N ILE A 43 -11.88 5.53 -9.75
CA ILE A 43 -10.92 5.70 -8.65
C ILE A 43 -11.12 7.05 -7.96
N ALA A 44 -11.22 8.14 -8.73
CA ALA A 44 -11.49 9.49 -8.23
C ALA A 44 -12.84 9.61 -7.51
N GLU A 45 -13.85 8.87 -7.95
CA GLU A 45 -15.17 8.87 -7.32
C GLU A 45 -15.24 8.05 -6.03
N ASN A 46 -14.41 7.01 -5.88
CA ASN A 46 -14.52 6.03 -4.79
C ASN A 46 -13.37 6.08 -3.79
N THR A 47 -12.31 6.83 -4.08
CA THR A 47 -11.12 6.92 -3.23
C THR A 47 -10.71 8.38 -3.07
N VAL A 48 -9.70 8.63 -2.24
CA VAL A 48 -9.07 9.96 -2.12
C VAL A 48 -8.04 10.23 -3.22
N CYS A 49 -7.76 9.24 -4.07
CA CYS A 49 -6.82 9.34 -5.18
C CYS A 49 -7.53 9.74 -6.46
N GLU A 50 -6.89 10.55 -7.30
CA GLU A 50 -7.46 11.04 -8.56
C GLU A 50 -7.24 10.09 -9.74
N SER A 51 -6.29 9.14 -9.64
CA SER A 51 -5.91 8.27 -10.74
C SER A 51 -5.23 6.96 -10.31
N LYS A 52 -5.05 6.06 -11.28
CA LYS A 52 -4.20 4.87 -11.15
C LYS A 52 -2.76 5.21 -10.82
N ASP A 53 -2.23 6.32 -11.31
CA ASP A 53 -0.84 6.70 -11.10
C ASP A 53 -0.58 7.02 -9.61
N GLU A 54 -1.51 7.74 -8.97
CA GLU A 54 -1.44 8.00 -7.52
C GLU A 54 -1.55 6.73 -6.69
N LEU A 55 -2.46 5.81 -7.06
CA LEU A 55 -2.54 4.52 -6.39
C LEU A 55 -1.28 3.66 -6.60
N SER A 56 -0.66 3.75 -7.78
CA SER A 56 0.57 3.03 -8.11
C SER A 56 1.73 3.50 -7.24
N PHE A 57 1.79 4.80 -6.90
CA PHE A 57 2.78 5.31 -5.95
C PHE A 57 2.67 4.61 -4.58
N TYR A 58 1.46 4.52 -4.00
CA TYR A 58 1.26 3.81 -2.73
C TYR A 58 1.54 2.31 -2.83
N PHE A 59 1.17 1.69 -3.95
CA PHE A 59 1.46 0.30 -4.21
C PHE A 59 2.97 0.02 -4.23
N ASP A 60 3.74 0.88 -4.90
CA ASP A 60 5.19 0.75 -4.99
C ASP A 60 5.87 0.96 -3.63
N GLU A 61 5.42 1.92 -2.82
CA GLU A 61 5.92 2.09 -1.45
C GLU A 61 5.69 0.81 -0.61
N ILE A 62 4.51 0.19 -0.71
CA ILE A 62 4.22 -1.06 -0.01
C ILE A 62 5.09 -2.22 -0.54
N LYS A 63 5.33 -2.28 -1.86
CA LYS A 63 6.23 -3.28 -2.45
C LYS A 63 7.65 -3.16 -1.90
N GLU A 64 8.17 -1.95 -1.78
CA GLU A 64 9.50 -1.72 -1.21
C GLU A 64 9.57 -2.15 0.27
N LEU A 65 8.52 -1.91 1.06
CA LEU A 65 8.44 -2.41 2.43
C LEU A 65 8.45 -3.95 2.49
N LEU A 66 7.68 -4.61 1.60
CA LEU A 66 7.62 -6.07 1.52
C LEU A 66 8.95 -6.70 1.11
N LYS A 67 9.76 -6.02 0.29
CA LYS A 67 11.14 -6.46 -0.03
C LYS A 67 12.06 -6.49 1.19
N GLY A 68 11.74 -5.75 2.25
CA GLY A 68 12.43 -5.80 3.54
C GLY A 68 12.11 -7.02 4.42
N MET A 69 11.21 -7.90 3.99
CA MET A 69 10.79 -9.07 4.77
C MET A 69 11.97 -10.03 5.02
N VAL A 70 12.09 -10.51 6.26
CA VAL A 70 13.22 -11.37 6.68
C VAL A 70 13.28 -12.69 5.91
N ARG A 71 12.12 -13.30 5.66
CA ARG A 71 12.01 -14.63 5.02
C ARG A 71 11.55 -14.53 3.57
N GLN A 72 12.43 -14.07 2.69
CA GLN A 72 12.15 -13.83 1.26
C GLN A 72 11.59 -15.05 0.51
N GLU A 73 11.77 -16.27 1.02
CA GLU A 73 11.20 -17.48 0.45
C GLU A 73 9.65 -17.51 0.47
N TYR A 74 9.00 -16.74 1.37
CA TYR A 74 7.53 -16.61 1.40
C TYR A 74 7.00 -15.37 0.71
N LEU A 75 7.87 -14.50 0.18
CA LEU A 75 7.41 -13.36 -0.61
C LEU A 75 6.83 -13.89 -1.92
N PRO A 76 5.58 -13.55 -2.29
CA PRO A 76 5.05 -13.92 -3.60
C PRO A 76 5.87 -13.33 -4.76
N GLU A 77 6.05 -14.10 -5.84
CA GLU A 77 6.85 -13.68 -7.02
C GLU A 77 6.44 -12.33 -7.60
N ARG A 78 5.13 -12.02 -7.61
CA ARG A 78 4.60 -10.72 -8.09
C ARG A 78 5.16 -9.49 -7.35
N PHE A 79 5.72 -9.68 -6.16
CA PHE A 79 6.36 -8.63 -5.38
C PHE A 79 7.89 -8.64 -5.47
N LYS A 80 8.49 -9.68 -6.07
CA LYS A 80 9.95 -9.80 -6.24
C LYS A 80 10.48 -9.00 -7.43
N GLU A 81 9.65 -8.74 -8.43
CA GLU A 81 10.04 -7.96 -9.62
C GLU A 81 9.70 -6.46 -9.46
N GLY A 82 10.73 -5.63 -9.64
CA GLY A 82 10.65 -4.16 -9.67
C GLY A 82 12.03 -3.52 -9.62
N ARG A 83 12.53 -3.14 -10.80
CA ARG A 83 13.48 -2.06 -11.07
C ARG A 83 12.97 -1.30 -12.29
#